data_AF-A0A6C0JJR9-F1
#
_entry.id   AF-A0A6C0JJR9-F1
#
_cell.length_a   1.000
_cell.length_b   1.000
_cell.length_c   1.000
_cell.angle_alpha   90.00
_cell.angle_beta   90.00
_cell.angle_gamma   90.00
#
_symmetry.space_group_name_H-M   'P 1'
#
loop_
_entity.id
_entity.type
_entity.pdbx_description
1 polymer ?
#
loop_
_entity_poly.entity_id
_entity_poly.type
_entity_poly.pdbx_seq_one_letter_code
_entity_poly.pdbx_strand_id
1 'polypeptide(L)'
;MDNEGYQLVIGKSYIDGIGNVIKGLISALAIQDDVVIDCNHNYMYGVYDTILDDKFIFKNNSEKKLEYFATNRLLVKKEEEDMQENIYNECQEMNRCHNENLNHYFSDKKLIDCNYDPNRLSESLKMRIFNSIDKIVFKEIVYNKLNDYQSLMIDNKNENLAISVRTWKASHENNINRPYDFNVYKQKIVELLENNKKIKNVLLSIDNNNYINEYLEFFKHYNDVKLIILSKEESINDLQFAIIKILLLSKCNYFIANRISSFSELVFWFSKCNIKVFPLF
;
A
#
# COMPACT_ATOMS: atom_id res chain seq x y z
N MET A 1 -2.06 0.30 -28.45
CA MET A 1 -1.81 -1.05 -28.99
C MET A 1 -2.74 -1.96 -28.25
N ASP A 2 -3.80 -2.43 -28.91
CA ASP A 2 -4.69 -3.42 -28.32
C ASP A 2 -3.92 -4.75 -28.25
N ASN A 3 -3.50 -5.10 -27.04
CA ASN A 3 -2.75 -6.32 -26.74
C ASN A 3 -3.71 -7.53 -26.73
N GLU A 4 -4.31 -7.85 -27.88
CA GLU A 4 -5.36 -8.87 -27.97
C GLU A 4 -4.85 -10.32 -27.81
N GLY A 5 -3.54 -10.54 -27.91
CA GLY A 5 -2.95 -11.89 -27.96
C GLY A 5 -2.62 -12.55 -26.62
N TYR A 6 -2.65 -11.81 -25.49
CA TYR A 6 -2.27 -12.36 -24.20
C TYR A 6 -3.05 -11.75 -23.02
N GLN A 7 -3.12 -12.49 -21.92
CA GLN A 7 -3.70 -12.06 -20.66
C GLN A 7 -2.61 -12.00 -19.60
N LEU A 8 -2.57 -10.90 -18.84
CA LEU A 8 -1.62 -10.75 -17.74
C LEU A 8 -2.14 -11.46 -16.49
N VAL A 9 -1.31 -12.32 -15.91
CA VAL A 9 -1.64 -13.09 -14.70
C VAL A 9 -0.69 -12.72 -13.56
N ILE A 10 -1.21 -12.19 -12.46
CA ILE A 10 -0.42 -11.97 -11.24
C ILE A 10 -0.31 -13.30 -10.49
N GLY A 11 0.79 -14.03 -10.71
CA GLY A 11 0.97 -15.42 -10.24
C GLY A 11 1.71 -15.59 -8.92
N LYS A 12 2.03 -14.51 -8.18
CA LYS A 12 2.86 -14.58 -6.96
C LYS A 12 2.09 -14.51 -5.63
N SER A 13 0.82 -14.90 -5.63
CA SER A 13 0.00 -15.04 -4.43
C SER A 13 0.48 -16.13 -3.44
N TYR A 14 1.62 -16.78 -3.71
CA TYR A 14 2.16 -17.90 -2.94
C TYR A 14 3.26 -17.52 -1.93
N ILE A 15 3.94 -16.38 -2.12
CA ILE A 15 5.11 -15.98 -1.30
C ILE A 15 5.24 -14.48 -1.07
N ASP A 16 4.60 -13.65 -1.90
CA ASP A 16 4.79 -12.21 -1.85
C ASP A 16 3.82 -11.56 -0.87
N GLY A 17 4.31 -10.53 -0.18
CA GLY A 17 3.46 -9.68 0.66
C GLY A 17 2.40 -8.97 -0.19
N ILE A 18 1.24 -8.70 0.43
CA ILE A 18 0.09 -8.01 -0.19
C ILE A 18 0.47 -6.77 -1.02
N GLY A 19 1.47 -6.02 -0.53
CA GLY A 19 2.05 -4.86 -1.20
C GLY A 19 2.47 -5.13 -2.64
N ASN A 20 3.19 -6.23 -2.87
CA ASN A 20 3.77 -6.54 -4.17
C ASN A 20 2.69 -7.00 -5.16
N VAL A 21 1.72 -7.80 -4.70
CA VAL A 21 0.61 -8.26 -5.55
C VAL A 21 -0.24 -7.08 -6.02
N ILE A 22 -0.63 -6.18 -5.12
CA ILE A 22 -1.44 -5.01 -5.49
C ILE A 22 -0.64 -4.02 -6.35
N LYS A 23 0.65 -3.79 -6.06
CA LYS A 23 1.52 -3.00 -6.97
C LYS A 23 1.66 -3.65 -8.34
N GLY A 24 1.69 -4.99 -8.38
CA GLY A 24 1.64 -5.78 -9.59
C GLY A 24 0.36 -5.54 -10.39
N LEU A 25 -0.80 -5.64 -9.74
CA LEU A 25 -2.10 -5.35 -10.35
C LEU A 25 -2.15 -3.92 -10.91
N ILE A 26 -1.76 -2.91 -10.12
CA ILE A 26 -1.76 -1.51 -10.55
C ILE A 26 -0.85 -1.31 -11.77
N SER A 27 0.36 -1.89 -11.75
CA SER A 27 1.32 -1.74 -12.85
C SER A 27 0.88 -2.49 -14.12
N ALA A 28 0.25 -3.65 -13.97
CA ALA A 28 -0.32 -4.42 -15.09
C ALA A 28 -1.54 -3.72 -15.71
N LEU A 29 -2.41 -3.12 -14.90
CA LEU A 29 -3.57 -2.32 -15.35
C LEU A 29 -3.19 -1.05 -16.12
N ALA A 30 -1.94 -0.62 -15.99
CA ALA A 30 -1.37 0.47 -16.77
C ALA A 30 -0.91 0.04 -18.18
N ILE A 31 -0.81 -1.27 -18.44
CA ILE A 31 -0.51 -1.84 -19.76
C ILE A 31 -1.81 -2.25 -20.46
N GLN A 32 -2.69 -2.99 -19.77
CA GLN A 32 -3.95 -3.49 -20.34
C GLN A 32 -5.01 -3.69 -19.27
N ASP A 33 -6.28 -3.76 -19.68
CA ASP A 33 -7.41 -3.93 -18.76
C ASP A 33 -7.70 -5.40 -18.41
N ASP A 34 -7.30 -6.34 -19.27
CA ASP A 34 -7.49 -7.78 -19.06
C ASP A 34 -6.35 -8.34 -18.19
N VAL A 35 -6.44 -8.06 -16.89
CA VAL A 35 -5.48 -8.49 -15.87
C VAL A 35 -6.21 -9.30 -14.82
N VAL A 36 -5.65 -10.46 -14.48
CA VAL A 36 -6.21 -11.37 -13.48
C VAL A 36 -5.15 -11.76 -12.44
N ILE A 37 -5.62 -12.20 -11.28
CA ILE A 37 -4.81 -12.70 -10.18
C ILE A 37 -5.10 -14.18 -10.01
N ASP A 38 -4.04 -14.98 -9.95
CA ASP A 38 -4.13 -16.38 -9.56
C ASP A 38 -4.19 -16.46 -8.03
N CYS A 39 -5.27 -17.02 -7.47
CA CYS A 39 -5.49 -17.05 -6.02
C CYS A 39 -4.91 -18.31 -5.40
N ASN A 40 -4.29 -18.16 -4.23
CA ASN A 40 -3.79 -19.29 -3.44
C ASN A 40 -4.47 -19.33 -2.07
N HIS A 41 -5.42 -20.24 -1.92
CA HIS A 41 -6.21 -20.41 -0.70
C HIS A 41 -5.41 -21.03 0.47
N ASN A 42 -4.20 -21.54 0.21
CA ASN A 42 -3.31 -22.05 1.25
C ASN A 42 -2.42 -20.98 1.88
N TYR A 43 -2.41 -19.75 1.35
CA TYR A 43 -1.64 -18.63 1.89
C TYR A 43 -2.58 -17.59 2.48
N MET A 44 -2.28 -17.10 3.69
CA MET A 44 -3.17 -16.19 4.42
C MET A 44 -3.49 -14.88 3.67
N TYR A 45 -2.59 -14.45 2.77
CA TYR A 45 -2.80 -13.28 1.92
C TYR A 45 -3.01 -13.63 0.43
N GLY A 46 -3.34 -14.89 0.11
CA GLY A 46 -3.50 -15.38 -1.26
C GLY A 46 -4.93 -15.43 -1.80
N VAL A 47 -5.94 -15.19 -0.94
CA VAL A 47 -7.38 -15.31 -1.25
C VAL A 47 -7.98 -14.02 -1.86
N TYR A 48 -7.41 -13.54 -2.97
CA TYR A 48 -7.82 -12.26 -3.60
C TYR A 48 -9.26 -12.26 -4.13
N ASP A 49 -9.84 -13.44 -4.38
CA ASP A 49 -11.26 -13.68 -4.68
C ASP A 49 -12.21 -13.25 -3.55
N THR A 50 -11.69 -13.02 -2.34
CA THR A 50 -12.46 -12.51 -1.20
C THR A 50 -12.50 -10.98 -1.10
N ILE A 51 -11.67 -10.27 -1.88
CA ILE A 51 -11.54 -8.81 -1.83
C ILE A 51 -11.77 -8.12 -3.18
N LEU A 52 -11.52 -8.76 -4.31
CA LEU A 52 -11.61 -8.17 -5.65
C LEU A 52 -12.82 -8.71 -6.42
N ASP A 53 -13.36 -7.89 -7.32
CA ASP A 53 -14.38 -8.33 -8.28
C ASP A 53 -13.92 -9.55 -9.10
N ASP A 54 -14.86 -10.43 -9.42
CA ASP A 54 -14.61 -11.70 -10.11
C ASP A 54 -13.91 -11.53 -11.47
N LYS A 55 -14.01 -10.35 -12.11
CA LYS A 55 -13.29 -10.04 -13.35
C LYS A 55 -11.76 -10.06 -13.19
N PHE A 56 -11.26 -9.85 -11.97
CA PHE A 56 -9.82 -9.88 -11.67
C PHE A 56 -9.35 -11.27 -11.23
N ILE A 57 -10.22 -12.28 -11.19
CA ILE A 57 -9.87 -13.59 -10.65
C ILE A 57 -9.62 -14.55 -11.81
N PHE A 58 -8.46 -15.19 -11.82
CA PHE A 58 -8.12 -16.16 -12.85
C PHE A 58 -8.98 -17.42 -12.71
N LYS A 59 -9.68 -17.81 -13.78
CA LYS A 59 -10.58 -18.98 -13.81
C LYS A 59 -10.03 -20.17 -14.61
N ASN A 60 -8.76 -20.13 -15.00
CA ASN A 60 -8.06 -21.19 -15.76
C ASN A 60 -8.78 -21.65 -17.05
N ASN A 61 -9.51 -20.75 -17.68
CA ASN A 61 -10.32 -20.99 -18.88
C ASN A 61 -10.05 -19.98 -20.00
N SER A 62 -8.90 -19.30 -19.94
CA SER A 62 -8.53 -18.28 -20.92
C SER A 62 -8.04 -18.93 -22.21
N GLU A 63 -8.58 -18.50 -23.35
CA GLU A 63 -8.09 -18.88 -24.68
C GLU A 63 -6.85 -18.06 -25.10
N LYS A 64 -6.51 -17.02 -24.34
CA LYS A 64 -5.35 -16.16 -24.59
C LYS A 64 -4.06 -16.78 -24.05
N LYS A 65 -2.92 -16.42 -24.64
CA LYS A 65 -1.61 -16.74 -24.06
C LYS A 65 -1.51 -16.10 -22.67
N LEU A 66 -1.10 -16.87 -21.67
CA LEU A 66 -0.89 -16.33 -20.33
C LEU A 66 0.52 -15.75 -20.20
N GLU A 67 0.62 -14.52 -19.72
CA GLU A 67 1.87 -13.85 -19.42
C GLU A 67 1.90 -13.49 -17.94
N TYR A 68 2.78 -14.14 -17.18
CA TYR A 68 2.88 -13.92 -15.74
C TYR A 68 3.54 -12.56 -15.45
N PHE A 69 2.98 -11.83 -14.50
CA PHE A 69 3.47 -10.51 -14.11
C PHE A 69 3.71 -10.45 -12.60
N ALA A 70 4.85 -9.89 -12.21
CA ALA A 70 5.17 -9.63 -10.82
C ALA A 70 6.15 -8.47 -10.72
N THR A 71 6.03 -7.70 -9.65
CA THR A 71 6.96 -6.62 -9.32
C THR A 71 6.88 -6.34 -7.82
N ASN A 72 7.99 -5.91 -7.25
CA ASN A 72 8.06 -5.44 -5.87
C ASN A 72 7.90 -3.92 -5.78
N ARG A 73 7.63 -3.24 -6.90
CA ARG A 73 7.55 -1.78 -7.02
C ARG A 73 6.43 -1.37 -7.97
N LEU A 74 5.92 -0.17 -7.78
CA LEU A 74 5.21 0.50 -8.88
C LEU A 74 6.25 0.89 -9.95
N LEU A 75 5.90 0.71 -11.21
CA LEU A 75 6.86 0.86 -12.32
C LEU A 75 6.61 2.15 -13.11
N VAL A 76 7.70 2.78 -13.57
CA VAL A 76 7.69 3.89 -14.53
C VAL A 76 7.56 3.28 -15.93
N LYS A 77 6.61 3.73 -16.75
CA LYS A 77 6.56 3.28 -18.15
C LYS A 77 7.72 3.89 -18.93
N LYS A 78 8.19 3.19 -19.95
CA LYS A 78 9.30 3.67 -20.78
C LYS A 78 9.01 5.02 -21.45
N GLU A 79 7.76 5.28 -21.81
CA GLU A 79 7.30 6.56 -22.36
C GLU A 79 7.28 7.71 -21.34
N GLU A 80 7.37 7.41 -20.03
CA GLU A 80 7.39 8.39 -18.94
C GLU A 80 8.81 8.73 -18.48
N GLU A 81 9.83 8.05 -19.03
CA GLU A 81 11.22 8.09 -18.55
C GLU A 81 11.81 9.51 -18.55
N ASP A 82 11.56 10.28 -19.60
CA ASP A 82 12.12 11.62 -19.76
C ASP A 82 11.42 12.67 -18.86
N MET A 83 10.19 12.40 -18.45
CA MET A 83 9.40 13.30 -17.58
C MET A 83 9.65 13.03 -16.10
N GLN A 84 10.03 11.80 -15.74
CA GLN A 84 10.28 11.42 -14.37
C GLN A 84 11.71 11.82 -13.97
N GLU A 85 11.87 12.56 -12.87
CA GLU A 85 13.19 12.85 -12.34
C GLU A 85 13.91 11.58 -11.86
N ASN A 86 15.24 11.64 -11.77
CA ASN A 86 15.99 10.54 -11.19
C ASN A 86 15.84 10.56 -9.66
N ILE A 87 15.35 9.46 -9.10
CA ILE A 87 15.06 9.34 -7.68
C ILE A 87 15.98 8.28 -7.08
N TYR A 88 16.75 8.66 -6.05
CA TYR A 88 17.58 7.71 -5.32
C TYR A 88 16.72 6.80 -4.44
N ASN A 89 16.94 5.48 -4.51
CA ASN A 89 16.28 4.51 -3.64
C ASN A 89 17.32 3.77 -2.79
N GLU A 90 16.93 3.41 -1.57
CA GLU A 90 17.77 2.64 -0.66
C GLU A 90 17.90 1.17 -1.07
N CYS A 91 16.88 0.65 -1.74
CA CYS A 91 16.96 -0.67 -2.34
C CYS A 91 17.39 -0.52 -3.81
N GLN A 92 18.53 -1.09 -4.18
CA GLN A 92 19.11 -1.01 -5.54
C GLN A 92 18.56 -2.08 -6.51
N GLU A 93 17.75 -3.03 -6.04
CA GLU A 93 17.21 -4.08 -6.92
C GLU A 93 16.27 -3.50 -7.99
N MET A 94 16.39 -4.03 -9.21
CA MET A 94 16.08 -3.37 -10.49
C MET A 94 14.61 -2.96 -10.68
N ASN A 95 14.41 -1.89 -11.48
CA ASN A 95 13.13 -1.34 -11.96
C ASN A 95 12.39 -2.21 -12.99
N ARG A 96 12.35 -3.52 -12.77
CA ARG A 96 11.85 -4.47 -13.76
C ARG A 96 10.71 -5.28 -13.19
N CYS A 97 9.75 -5.60 -14.04
CA CYS A 97 8.86 -6.70 -13.74
C CYS A 97 9.66 -8.02 -13.82
N HIS A 98 9.25 -9.03 -13.06
CA HIS A 98 9.89 -10.35 -13.04
C HIS A 98 9.51 -11.19 -14.28
N ASN A 99 9.21 -10.55 -15.40
CA ASN A 99 8.96 -11.15 -16.71
C ASN A 99 9.74 -10.36 -17.76
N GLU A 100 10.77 -10.98 -18.33
CA GLU A 100 11.65 -10.35 -19.30
C GLU A 100 10.93 -9.92 -20.58
N ASN A 101 9.90 -10.67 -20.99
CA ASN A 101 9.10 -10.35 -22.17
C ASN A 101 8.37 -9.01 -22.02
N LEU A 102 8.12 -8.56 -20.79
CA LEU A 102 7.36 -7.34 -20.49
C LEU A 102 8.26 -6.16 -20.09
N ASN A 103 9.57 -6.38 -19.93
CA ASN A 103 10.50 -5.33 -19.52
C ASN A 103 10.56 -4.15 -20.50
N HIS A 104 10.22 -4.35 -21.78
CA HIS A 104 10.20 -3.29 -22.77
C HIS A 104 9.12 -2.21 -22.51
N TYR A 105 8.11 -2.50 -21.68
CA TYR A 105 7.09 -1.53 -21.28
C TYR A 105 7.57 -0.55 -20.21
N PHE A 106 8.62 -0.88 -19.47
CA PHE A 106 9.04 -0.13 -18.27
C PHE A 106 10.43 0.45 -18.40
N SER A 107 10.66 1.56 -17.70
CA SER A 107 11.98 2.17 -17.58
C SER A 107 12.85 1.33 -16.66
N ASP A 108 14.09 1.06 -17.08
CA ASP A 108 15.10 0.49 -16.19
C ASP A 108 15.92 1.57 -15.46
N LYS A 109 15.77 2.85 -15.85
CA LYS A 109 16.56 3.97 -15.35
C LYS A 109 15.86 4.80 -14.29
N LYS A 110 14.53 4.87 -14.31
CA LYS A 110 13.75 5.78 -13.47
C LYS A 110 12.97 5.04 -12.39
N LEU A 111 12.86 5.73 -11.27
CA LEU A 111 12.30 5.27 -10.01
C LEU A 111 11.22 6.25 -9.54
N ILE A 112 10.35 5.77 -8.66
CA ILE A 112 9.31 6.57 -8.00
C ILE A 112 9.37 6.49 -6.47
N ASP A 113 10.23 5.61 -5.93
CA ASP A 113 10.39 5.42 -4.50
C ASP A 113 11.30 6.50 -3.92
N CYS A 114 10.71 7.58 -3.41
CA CYS A 114 11.39 8.44 -2.44
C CYS A 114 10.41 9.00 -1.42
N ASN A 115 10.50 8.47 -0.19
CA ASN A 115 10.02 9.10 1.04
C ASN A 115 8.61 9.70 0.99
N TYR A 116 7.77 9.22 0.07
CA TYR A 116 6.40 9.68 -0.14
C TYR A 116 6.30 11.18 -0.49
N ASP A 117 7.23 11.71 -1.30
CA ASP A 117 7.18 13.11 -1.77
C ASP A 117 6.48 13.22 -3.15
N PRO A 118 5.23 13.73 -3.20
CA PRO A 118 4.51 13.87 -4.47
C PRO A 118 5.08 14.90 -5.43
N ASN A 119 5.89 15.84 -4.97
CA ASN A 119 6.43 16.91 -5.82
C ASN A 119 7.55 16.42 -6.73
N ARG A 120 8.12 15.26 -6.40
CA ARG A 120 9.18 14.59 -7.17
C ARG A 120 8.62 13.65 -8.25
N LEU A 121 7.30 13.51 -8.31
CA LEU A 121 6.64 12.63 -9.25
C LEU A 121 6.05 13.44 -10.39
N SER A 122 6.31 13.02 -11.63
CA SER A 122 5.69 13.65 -12.79
C SER A 122 4.16 13.51 -12.74
N GLU A 123 3.44 14.54 -13.18
CA GLU A 123 1.97 14.54 -13.15
C GLU A 123 1.38 13.43 -14.02
N SER A 124 1.97 13.19 -15.20
CA SER A 124 1.58 12.10 -16.11
C SER A 124 1.64 10.74 -15.41
N LEU A 125 2.73 10.46 -14.70
CA LEU A 125 2.91 9.21 -13.98
C LEU A 125 1.89 9.05 -12.85
N LYS A 126 1.68 10.11 -12.04
CA LYS A 126 0.68 10.10 -10.96
C LYS A 126 -0.71 9.78 -11.53
N MET A 127 -1.13 10.51 -12.56
CA MET A 127 -2.43 10.33 -13.18
C MET A 127 -2.61 8.92 -13.76
N ARG A 128 -1.59 8.34 -14.41
CA ARG A 128 -1.65 6.94 -14.87
C ARG A 128 -1.84 5.96 -13.72
N ILE A 129 -1.09 6.12 -12.63
CA ILE A 129 -1.21 5.25 -11.46
C ILE A 129 -2.59 5.42 -10.82
N PHE A 130 -3.09 6.65 -10.66
CA PHE A 130 -4.42 6.93 -10.12
C PHE A 130 -5.51 6.31 -10.99
N ASN A 131 -5.43 6.45 -12.31
CA ASN A 131 -6.36 5.82 -13.24
C ASN A 131 -6.34 4.30 -13.12
N SER A 132 -5.16 3.70 -12.89
CA SER A 132 -5.03 2.25 -12.70
C SER A 132 -5.62 1.79 -11.36
N ILE A 133 -5.45 2.58 -10.30
CA ILE A 133 -6.09 2.38 -9.00
C ILE A 133 -7.62 2.48 -9.13
N ASP A 134 -8.12 3.48 -9.86
CA ASP A 134 -9.56 3.73 -10.05
C ASP A 134 -10.25 2.61 -10.85
N LYS A 135 -9.51 1.79 -11.60
CA LYS A 135 -10.04 0.59 -12.27
C LYS A 135 -10.28 -0.58 -11.29
N ILE A 136 -9.61 -0.61 -10.14
CA ILE A 136 -9.70 -1.70 -9.17
C ILE A 136 -11.08 -1.65 -8.51
N VAL A 137 -11.81 -2.77 -8.62
CA VAL A 137 -13.13 -2.93 -8.03
C VAL A 137 -13.02 -3.94 -6.89
N PHE A 138 -13.30 -3.47 -5.67
CA PHE A 138 -13.34 -4.34 -4.50
C PHE A 138 -14.74 -4.93 -4.30
N LYS A 139 -14.83 -6.06 -3.60
CA LYS A 139 -16.12 -6.64 -3.19
C LYS A 139 -16.77 -5.79 -2.10
N GLU A 140 -18.10 -5.86 -2.02
CA GLU A 140 -18.90 -5.09 -1.05
C GLU A 140 -18.42 -5.23 0.40
N ILE A 141 -17.97 -6.42 0.80
CA ILE A 141 -17.44 -6.67 2.15
C ILE A 141 -16.31 -5.71 2.53
N VAL A 142 -15.44 -5.35 1.59
CA VAL A 142 -14.35 -4.40 1.80
C VAL A 142 -14.92 -3.01 2.04
N TYR A 143 -15.85 -2.56 1.20
CA TYR A 143 -16.47 -1.23 1.32
C TYR A 143 -17.30 -1.08 2.60
N ASN A 144 -18.09 -2.10 2.94
CA ASN A 144 -18.94 -2.09 4.13
C ASN A 144 -18.09 -1.98 5.39
N LYS A 145 -17.06 -2.83 5.53
CA LYS A 145 -16.17 -2.78 6.70
C LYS A 145 -15.33 -1.50 6.74
N LEU A 146 -14.89 -1.02 5.59
CA LEU A 146 -14.20 0.26 5.50
C LEU A 146 -15.08 1.43 6.00
N ASN A 147 -16.38 1.41 5.70
CA ASN A 147 -17.33 2.40 6.21
C ASN A 147 -17.57 2.25 7.72
N ASP A 148 -17.66 1.02 8.22
CA ASP A 148 -17.78 0.75 9.66
C ASP A 148 -16.60 1.37 10.43
N TYR A 149 -15.36 1.12 9.99
CA TYR A 149 -14.18 1.73 10.61
C TYR A 149 -14.12 3.24 10.44
N GLN A 150 -14.55 3.78 9.30
CA GLN A 150 -14.60 5.24 9.10
C GLN A 150 -15.55 5.93 10.07
N SER A 151 -16.66 5.28 10.43
CA SER A 151 -17.60 5.82 11.42
C SER A 151 -16.97 6.03 12.81
N LEU A 152 -15.84 5.38 13.10
CA LEU A 152 -15.09 5.57 14.34
C LEU A 152 -14.32 6.90 14.38
N MET A 153 -14.02 7.50 13.23
CA MET A 153 -13.34 8.80 13.13
C MET A 153 -14.36 9.92 13.37
N ILE A 154 -14.13 10.74 14.39
CA ILE A 154 -15.06 11.82 14.79
C ILE A 154 -14.99 12.96 13.77
N ASP A 155 -16.16 13.37 13.26
CA ASP A 155 -16.48 14.60 12.49
C ASP A 155 -15.52 14.91 11.33
N ASN A 156 -16.08 15.13 10.13
CA ASN A 156 -15.33 15.50 8.92
C ASN A 156 -14.53 16.81 9.06
N LYS A 157 -14.71 17.59 10.13
CA LYS A 157 -13.91 18.79 10.44
C LYS A 157 -12.57 18.50 11.11
N ASN A 158 -12.38 17.31 11.69
CA ASN A 158 -11.15 16.96 12.38
C ASN A 158 -10.12 16.37 11.44
N GLU A 159 -8.85 16.62 11.76
CA GLU A 159 -7.75 15.94 11.09
C GLU A 159 -7.48 14.59 11.77
N ASN A 160 -7.04 13.63 10.97
CA ASN A 160 -6.77 12.26 11.41
C ASN A 160 -5.30 11.93 11.19
N LEU A 161 -4.68 11.31 12.20
CA LEU A 161 -3.32 10.79 12.14
C LEU A 161 -3.35 9.27 12.07
N ALA A 162 -2.85 8.71 10.97
CA ALA A 162 -2.55 7.29 10.84
C ALA A 162 -1.14 6.99 11.39
N ILE A 163 -0.99 5.86 12.07
CA ILE A 163 0.29 5.33 12.52
C ILE A 163 0.34 3.86 12.14
N SER A 164 1.33 3.48 11.33
CA SER A 164 1.63 2.07 11.04
C SER A 164 2.95 1.70 11.69
N VAL A 165 2.88 0.89 12.74
CA VAL A 165 4.03 0.31 13.43
C VAL A 165 4.33 -1.04 12.81
N ARG A 166 5.55 -1.17 12.27
CA ARG A 166 6.07 -2.42 11.73
C ARG A 166 7.26 -2.87 12.56
N THR A 167 7.21 -4.08 13.09
CA THR A 167 8.23 -4.60 14.01
C THR A 167 9.07 -5.72 13.42
N TRP A 168 8.61 -6.34 12.32
CA TRP A 168 9.39 -7.35 11.61
C TRP A 168 10.18 -6.77 10.44
N LYS A 169 11.29 -7.45 10.14
CA LYS A 169 12.23 -7.14 9.06
C LYS A 169 12.33 -8.34 8.12
N ALA A 170 12.18 -8.13 6.83
CA ALA A 170 12.37 -9.17 5.82
C ALA A 170 13.85 -9.53 5.69
N SER A 171 14.13 -10.75 5.22
CA SER A 171 15.50 -11.25 5.07
C SER A 171 16.38 -10.41 4.15
N HIS A 172 15.82 -9.89 3.04
CA HIS A 172 16.56 -9.04 2.09
C HIS A 172 16.84 -7.63 2.64
N GLU A 173 16.24 -7.29 3.78
CA GLU A 173 16.37 -5.98 4.38
C GLU A 173 17.50 -5.91 5.39
N ASN A 174 18.25 -7.01 5.61
CA ASN A 174 19.28 -7.16 6.64
C ASN A 174 20.28 -5.98 6.72
N ASN A 175 20.61 -5.34 5.59
CA ASN A 175 21.54 -4.21 5.54
C ASN A 175 20.92 -2.84 5.88
N ILE A 176 19.61 -2.77 6.11
CA ILE A 176 18.89 -1.54 6.45
C ILE A 176 18.72 -1.45 7.97
N ASN A 177 19.29 -0.43 8.60
CA ASN A 177 19.22 -0.23 10.05
C ASN A 177 17.87 0.35 10.49
N ARG A 178 16.92 -0.53 10.85
CA ARG A 178 15.57 -0.14 11.30
C ARG A 178 15.07 -0.98 12.48
N PRO A 179 15.74 -0.93 13.62
CA PRO A 179 15.17 -1.52 14.82
C PRO A 179 13.84 -0.82 15.12
N TYR A 180 12.80 -1.58 15.42
CA TYR A 180 11.62 -0.98 16.03
C TYR A 180 12.06 -0.27 17.32
N ASP A 181 11.71 1.01 17.44
CA ASP A 181 11.96 1.82 18.63
C ASP A 181 10.76 2.72 18.90
N PHE A 182 10.07 2.46 20.01
CA PHE A 182 8.94 3.25 20.47
C PHE A 182 9.26 4.74 20.60
N ASN A 183 10.46 5.11 21.06
CA ASN A 183 10.82 6.52 21.27
C ASN A 183 10.84 7.31 19.97
N VAL A 184 11.24 6.68 18.85
CA VAL A 184 11.24 7.31 17.53
C VAL A 184 9.81 7.64 17.08
N TYR A 185 8.88 6.70 17.25
CA TYR A 185 7.46 6.96 17.00
C TYR A 185 6.91 8.03 17.94
N LYS A 186 7.15 7.89 19.25
CA LYS A 186 6.70 8.83 20.28
C LYS A 186 7.10 10.26 19.94
N GLN A 187 8.37 10.52 19.66
CA GLN A 187 8.86 11.86 19.31
C GLN A 187 8.10 12.45 18.13
N LYS A 188 7.91 11.67 17.06
CA LYS A 188 7.17 12.14 15.88
C LYS A 188 5.68 12.37 16.18
N ILE A 189 5.06 11.52 17.00
CA ILE A 189 3.66 11.69 17.41
C ILE A 189 3.50 13.00 18.19
N VAL A 190 4.37 13.24 19.19
CA VAL A 190 4.35 14.49 19.98
C VAL A 190 4.46 15.70 19.06
N GLU A 191 5.46 15.71 18.17
CA GLU A 191 5.67 16.80 17.21
C GLU A 191 4.41 17.08 16.38
N LEU A 192 3.73 16.05 15.86
CA LEU A 192 2.53 16.24 15.05
C LEU A 192 1.33 16.73 15.84
N LEU A 193 1.08 16.17 17.02
CA LEU A 193 -0.05 16.57 17.87
C LEU A 193 0.14 17.98 18.46
N GLU A 194 1.37 18.39 18.72
CA GLU A 194 1.68 19.75 19.19
C GLU A 194 1.52 20.79 18.08
N ASN A 195 2.02 20.49 16.87
CA ASN A 195 1.96 21.40 15.73
C ASN A 195 0.58 21.45 15.06
N ASN A 196 -0.27 20.42 15.24
CA ASN A 196 -1.56 20.31 14.55
C ASN A 196 -2.69 20.00 15.55
N LYS A 197 -3.19 21.04 16.24
CA LYS A 197 -4.27 20.92 17.25
C LYS A 197 -5.62 20.44 16.71
N LYS A 198 -5.77 20.39 15.38
CA LYS A 198 -6.94 19.83 14.69
C LYS A 198 -6.93 18.29 14.63
N ILE A 199 -5.80 17.65 14.92
CA ILE A 199 -5.74 16.19 15.00
C ILE A 199 -6.54 15.75 16.23
N LYS A 200 -7.66 15.04 16.00
CA LYS A 200 -8.53 14.53 17.07
C LYS A 200 -8.66 13.02 17.10
N ASN A 201 -8.30 12.34 16.02
CA ASN A 201 -8.28 10.89 15.98
C ASN A 201 -6.88 10.40 15.60
N VAL A 202 -6.41 9.37 16.31
CA VAL A 202 -5.19 8.64 15.99
C VAL A 202 -5.55 7.20 15.70
N LEU A 203 -5.27 6.74 14.49
CA LEU A 203 -5.48 5.36 14.06
C LEU A 203 -4.17 4.60 14.18
N LEU A 204 -4.12 3.62 15.07
CA LEU A 204 -2.94 2.82 15.33
C LEU A 204 -3.08 1.43 14.71
N SER A 205 -2.23 1.12 13.73
CA SER A 205 -2.00 -0.22 13.19
C SER A 205 -0.66 -0.73 13.70
N ILE A 206 -0.67 -1.86 14.40
CA ILE A 206 0.54 -2.52 14.89
C ILE A 206 0.55 -3.98 14.43
N ASP A 207 1.70 -4.46 13.96
CA ASP A 207 1.84 -5.84 13.49
C ASP A 207 2.21 -6.85 14.60
N ASN A 208 2.64 -6.34 15.77
CA ASN A 208 3.01 -7.14 16.93
C ASN A 208 2.40 -6.56 18.21
N ASN A 209 1.40 -7.26 18.75
CA ASN A 209 0.65 -6.83 19.92
C ASN A 209 1.49 -6.71 21.20
N ASN A 210 2.70 -7.27 21.26
CA ASN A 210 3.57 -7.14 22.44
C ASN A 210 3.95 -5.69 22.74
N TYR A 211 3.89 -4.81 21.74
CA TYR A 211 4.26 -3.40 21.87
C TYR A 211 3.06 -2.46 22.07
N ILE A 212 1.82 -2.98 22.07
CA ILE A 212 0.62 -2.13 22.10
C ILE A 212 0.49 -1.32 23.40
N ASN A 213 0.92 -1.90 24.53
CA ASN A 213 0.75 -1.29 25.85
C ASN A 213 1.52 0.02 26.00
N GLU A 214 2.69 0.14 25.37
CA GLU A 214 3.49 1.37 25.40
C GLU A 214 2.74 2.55 24.77
N TYR A 215 2.03 2.30 23.66
CA TYR A 215 1.18 3.31 23.01
C TYR A 215 -0.07 3.61 23.86
N LEU A 216 -0.71 2.59 24.42
CA LEU A 216 -1.87 2.78 25.29
C LEU A 216 -1.55 3.69 26.48
N GLU A 217 -0.47 3.41 27.21
CA GLU A 217 -0.04 4.25 28.34
C GLU A 217 0.32 5.67 27.89
N PHE A 218 1.02 5.81 26.77
CA PHE A 218 1.37 7.13 26.24
C PHE A 218 0.15 7.98 25.88
N PHE A 219 -0.86 7.40 25.21
CA PHE A 219 -2.05 8.14 24.80
C PHE A 219 -3.02 8.47 25.94
N LYS A 220 -2.91 7.84 27.12
CA LYS A 220 -3.65 8.28 28.33
C LYS A 220 -3.35 9.72 28.72
N HIS A 221 -2.21 10.27 28.29
CA HIS A 221 -1.84 11.67 28.54
C HIS A 221 -2.44 12.66 27.53
N TYR A 222 -3.20 12.20 26.54
CA TYR A 222 -3.81 13.01 25.48
C TYR A 222 -5.34 12.92 25.51
N ASN A 223 -5.98 13.54 26.51
CA ASN A 223 -7.44 13.49 26.70
C ASN A 223 -8.25 14.03 25.51
N ASP A 224 -7.66 14.91 24.72
CA ASP A 224 -8.32 15.59 23.60
C ASP A 224 -8.20 14.81 22.28
N VAL A 225 -7.57 13.64 22.31
CA VAL A 225 -7.29 12.78 21.16
C VAL A 225 -7.87 11.40 21.39
N LYS A 226 -8.73 10.96 20.49
CA LYS A 226 -9.27 9.61 20.47
C LYS A 226 -8.25 8.66 19.82
N LEU A 227 -7.74 7.71 20.58
CA LEU A 227 -6.98 6.58 20.05
C LEU A 227 -7.93 5.50 19.52
N ILE A 228 -7.74 5.09 18.27
CA ILE A 228 -8.47 4.02 17.59
C ILE A 228 -7.46 2.93 17.24
N ILE A 229 -7.60 1.78 17.89
CA ILE A 229 -6.72 0.62 17.64
C ILE A 229 -7.37 -0.22 16.54
N LEU A 230 -6.62 -0.48 15.47
CA LEU A 230 -7.09 -1.31 14.38
C LEU A 230 -6.76 -2.77 14.68
N SER A 231 -7.79 -3.54 15.02
CA SER A 231 -7.72 -4.99 15.23
C SER A 231 -8.62 -5.74 14.25
N LYS A 232 -8.21 -6.95 13.89
CA LYS A 232 -8.98 -7.82 13.00
C LYS A 232 -10.19 -8.38 13.73
N GLU A 233 -11.37 -8.25 13.11
CA GLU A 233 -12.59 -8.94 13.55
C GLU A 233 -12.63 -10.38 13.04
N GLU A 234 -13.31 -11.28 13.74
CA GLU A 234 -13.52 -12.67 13.30
C GLU A 234 -14.28 -12.79 11.97
N SER A 235 -15.10 -11.77 11.66
CA SER A 235 -15.94 -11.74 10.45
C SER A 235 -15.17 -11.52 9.14
N ILE A 236 -13.88 -11.20 9.21
CA ILE A 236 -13.02 -10.93 8.04
C ILE A 236 -11.72 -11.73 8.10
N ASN A 237 -11.20 -12.11 6.93
CA ASN A 237 -9.92 -12.78 6.83
C ASN A 237 -8.73 -11.77 6.89
N ASP A 238 -7.51 -12.29 6.97
CA ASP A 238 -6.30 -11.45 7.11
C ASP A 238 -6.06 -10.54 5.90
N LEU A 239 -6.37 -11.02 4.69
CA LEU A 239 -6.23 -10.23 3.47
C LEU A 239 -7.23 -9.07 3.41
N GLN A 240 -8.50 -9.36 3.70
CA GLN A 240 -9.57 -8.36 3.81
C GLN A 240 -9.16 -7.28 4.80
N PHE A 241 -8.75 -7.68 6.01
CA PHE A 241 -8.31 -6.73 7.03
C PHE A 241 -7.11 -5.89 6.59
N ALA A 242 -6.12 -6.49 5.93
CA ALA A 242 -4.97 -5.76 5.42
C ALA A 242 -5.34 -4.71 4.37
N ILE A 243 -6.21 -5.04 3.40
CA ILE A 243 -6.73 -4.06 2.42
C ILE A 243 -7.56 -2.97 3.09
N ILE A 244 -8.49 -3.35 3.96
CA ILE A 244 -9.34 -2.38 4.67
C ILE A 244 -8.47 -1.40 5.45
N LYS A 245 -7.41 -1.87 6.12
CA LYS A 245 -6.45 -0.98 6.78
C LYS A 245 -5.76 -0.04 5.80
N ILE A 246 -5.27 -0.53 4.66
CA ILE A 246 -4.62 0.33 3.65
C ILE A 246 -5.57 1.46 3.22
N LEU A 247 -6.80 1.10 2.87
CA LEU A 247 -7.83 2.05 2.41
C LEU A 247 -8.32 2.99 3.51
N LEU A 248 -8.34 2.54 4.77
CA LEU A 248 -8.73 3.37 5.90
C LEU A 248 -7.64 4.39 6.23
N LEU A 249 -6.38 3.94 6.34
CA LEU A 249 -5.26 4.81 6.65
C LEU A 249 -5.00 5.83 5.53
N SER A 250 -5.32 5.50 4.27
CA SER A 250 -5.17 6.42 3.14
C SER A 250 -6.15 7.60 3.17
N LYS A 251 -7.18 7.55 4.01
CA LYS A 251 -8.13 8.65 4.24
C LYS A 251 -7.68 9.61 5.34
N CYS A 252 -6.59 9.33 6.04
CA CYS A 252 -6.05 10.23 7.05
C CYS A 252 -5.33 11.44 6.41
N ASN A 253 -5.13 12.50 7.19
CA ASN A 253 -4.41 13.70 6.76
C ASN A 253 -2.90 13.51 6.91
N TYR A 254 -2.49 12.83 7.97
CA TYR A 254 -1.10 12.57 8.31
C TYR A 254 -0.87 11.07 8.47
N PHE A 255 0.32 10.60 8.13
CA PHE A 255 0.69 9.20 8.27
C PHE A 255 2.11 9.04 8.78
N ILE A 256 2.28 8.51 9.98
CA ILE A 256 3.58 8.03 10.44
C ILE A 256 3.76 6.60 9.94
N ALA A 257 4.78 6.42 9.09
CA ALA A 257 4.97 5.21 8.32
C ALA A 257 6.37 4.64 8.53
N ASN A 258 6.54 3.35 8.24
CA ASN A 258 7.88 2.78 8.08
C ASN A 258 8.36 3.04 6.66
N ARG A 259 9.61 3.47 6.52
CA ARG A 259 10.29 3.56 5.23
C ARG A 259 10.43 2.17 4.59
N ILE A 260 10.35 2.09 3.26
CA ILE A 260 10.47 0.84 2.47
C ILE A 260 9.31 -0.17 2.68
N SER A 261 8.35 0.13 3.55
CA SER A 261 7.19 -0.74 3.73
C SER A 261 6.26 -0.64 2.52
N SER A 262 6.13 -1.73 1.76
CA SER A 262 5.18 -1.83 0.65
C SER A 262 3.73 -1.59 1.07
N PHE A 263 3.38 -1.88 2.32
CA PHE A 263 2.09 -1.50 2.91
C PHE A 263 1.93 0.03 3.00
N SER A 264 2.96 0.72 3.47
CA SER A 264 2.96 2.18 3.61
C SER A 264 2.93 2.88 2.24
N GLU A 265 3.63 2.33 1.25
CA GLU A 265 3.53 2.79 -0.15
C GLU A 265 2.10 2.71 -0.66
N LEU A 266 1.42 1.59 -0.44
CA LEU A 266 0.02 1.47 -0.85
C LEU A 266 -0.86 2.52 -0.16
N VAL A 267 -0.69 2.77 1.14
CA VAL A 267 -1.43 3.84 1.83
C VAL A 267 -1.24 5.20 1.14
N PHE A 268 0.01 5.56 0.80
CA PHE A 268 0.30 6.80 0.07
C PHE A 268 -0.37 6.85 -1.30
N TRP A 269 -0.27 5.78 -2.10
CA TRP A 269 -0.83 5.75 -3.44
C TRP A 269 -2.36 5.71 -3.46
N PHE A 270 -3.00 4.93 -2.57
CA PHE A 270 -4.45 4.91 -2.42
C PHE A 270 -5.00 6.24 -1.86
N SER A 271 -4.17 7.07 -1.22
CA SER A 271 -4.57 8.43 -0.84
C SER A 271 -4.58 9.40 -2.02
N LYS A 272 -4.18 8.94 -3.22
CA LYS A 272 -3.85 9.76 -4.39
C LYS A 272 -2.79 10.81 -4.06
N CYS A 273 -1.80 10.40 -3.25
CA CYS A 273 -0.72 11.24 -2.74
C CYS A 273 -1.16 12.48 -1.94
N ASN A 274 -2.39 12.51 -1.40
CA ASN A 274 -2.90 13.62 -0.60
C ASN A 274 -2.47 13.54 0.87
N ILE A 275 -2.15 12.34 1.36
CA ILE A 275 -1.73 12.15 2.75
C ILE A 275 -0.30 12.67 2.96
N LYS A 276 -0.08 13.41 4.05
CA LYS A 276 1.26 13.85 4.43
C LYS A 276 1.96 12.74 5.22
N VAL A 277 2.95 12.10 4.59
CA VAL A 277 3.66 10.97 5.20
C VAL A 277 4.93 11.43 5.92
N PHE A 278 5.18 10.83 7.07
CA PHE A 278 6.38 10.98 7.88
C PHE A 278 7.05 9.59 7.96
N PRO A 279 7.94 9.26 7.02
CA PRO A 279 8.69 8.01 7.08
C PRO A 279 9.62 8.01 8.29
N LEU A 280 9.59 6.92 9.05
CA LEU A 280 10.53 6.62 10.11
C LEU A 280 11.47 5.49 9.68
N PHE A 281 12.69 5.57 10.22
CA PHE A 281 13.85 4.69 9.96
C PHE A 281 14.41 4.77 8.54
#